data_AF-A0A8T5EWZ8-F1
#
_entry.id   AF-A0A8T5EWZ8-F1
#
_cell.length_a   1.000
_cell.length_b   1.000
_cell.length_c   1.000
_cell.angle_alpha   90.00
_cell.angle_beta   90.00
_cell.angle_gamma   90.00
#
_symmetry.space_group_name_H-M   'P 1'
#
loop_
_entity.id
_entity.type
_entity.pdbx_description
1 polymer ?
#
loop_
_entity_poly.entity_id
_entity_poly.type
_entity_poly.pdbx_seq_one_letter_code
_entity_poly.pdbx_strand_id
1 'polypeptide(L)' 'MALKKLGSAGRFGARYGRKIKHKINDVEKILRAKHTCPFCKKVGVKRLSVGIWYCNKCDSKYAGQAYNSNVK' A
#
# COMPACT_ATOMS: atom_id res chain seq x y z
N MET A 1 10.84 2.06 20.17
CA MET A 1 10.98 0.64 19.76
C MET A 1 9.81 0.24 18.88
N ALA A 2 10.04 -0.09 17.61
CA ALA A 2 9.04 -0.75 16.78
C ALA A 2 9.03 -2.23 17.14
N LEU A 3 7.87 -2.77 17.55
CA LEU A 3 7.75 -4.19 17.88
C LEU A 3 7.96 -4.99 16.58
N LYS A 4 8.93 -5.93 16.56
CA LYS A 4 9.30 -6.73 15.37
C LYS A 4 8.09 -7.38 14.67
N LYS A 5 7.02 -7.67 15.42
CA LYS A 5 5.78 -8.28 14.94
C LYS A 5 4.76 -7.30 14.30
N LEU A 6 4.89 -5.98 14.53
CA LEU A 6 3.88 -4.99 14.13
C LEU A 6 4.27 -4.15 12.91
N GLY A 7 5.47 -4.34 12.36
CA GLY A 7 5.91 -3.68 11.13
C GLY A 7 5.71 -2.16 11.16
N SER A 8 4.99 -1.64 10.17
CA SER A 8 4.73 -0.20 9.99
C SER A 8 3.78 0.38 11.05
N ALA A 9 2.92 -0.46 11.66
CA ALA A 9 2.04 -0.09 12.76
C ALA A 9 2.78 0.07 14.11
N GLY A 10 4.09 -0.22 14.14
CA GLY A 10 4.94 0.09 15.29
C GLY A 10 4.99 1.58 15.65
N ARG A 11 4.68 2.48 14.70
CA ARG A 11 4.65 3.94 14.92
C ARG A 11 3.66 4.38 16.01
N PHE A 12 2.64 3.55 16.29
CA PHE A 12 1.57 3.90 17.21
C PHE A 12 1.94 3.71 18.70
N GLY A 13 3.07 3.08 19.01
CA GLY A 13 3.51 2.85 20.39
C GLY A 13 2.53 1.95 21.16
N ALA A 14 2.21 2.31 22.41
CA ALA A 14 1.29 1.54 23.26
C ALA A 14 -0.21 1.70 22.89
N ARG A 15 -0.58 2.76 22.16
CA ARG A 15 -1.98 3.18 21.90
C ARG A 15 -2.77 2.23 20.99
N TYR A 16 -4.10 2.32 20.96
CA TYR A 16 -5.03 1.66 20.01
C TYR A 16 -5.14 0.12 20.05
N GLY A 17 -4.43 -0.56 20.95
CA GLY A 17 -4.55 -2.02 21.14
C GLY A 17 -3.97 -2.88 20.02
N ARG A 18 -3.98 -4.21 20.21
CA ARG A 18 -3.30 -5.18 19.32
C ARG A 18 -4.05 -5.41 18.00
N LYS A 19 -5.36 -5.68 18.05
CA LYS A 19 -6.16 -6.08 16.86
C LYS A 19 -6.16 -5.01 15.77
N ILE A 20 -6.34 -3.74 16.14
CA ILE A 20 -6.39 -2.62 15.19
C ILE A 20 -5.02 -2.44 14.50
N LYS A 21 -3.92 -2.57 15.25
CA LYS A 21 -2.57 -2.46 14.67
C LYS A 21 -2.28 -3.55 13.64
N HIS A 22 -2.71 -4.78 13.89
CA HIS A 22 -2.55 -5.86 12.91
C HIS A 22 -3.29 -5.56 11.62
N LYS A 23 -4.58 -5.17 11.71
CA LYS A 23 -5.37 -4.78 10.54
C LYS A 23 -4.72 -3.65 9.73
N ILE A 24 -4.22 -2.61 10.40
CA ILE A 24 -3.54 -1.49 9.72
C ILE A 24 -2.26 -1.97 9.06
N ASN A 25 -1.46 -2.79 9.75
CA ASN A 25 -0.23 -3.33 9.19
C ASN A 25 -0.50 -4.18 7.95
N ASP A 26 -1.56 -4.99 7.93
CA ASP A 26 -1.93 -5.80 6.76
C ASP A 26 -2.34 -4.92 5.57
N VAL A 27 -3.14 -3.88 5.82
CA VAL A 27 -3.55 -2.91 4.78
C VAL A 27 -2.34 -2.12 4.26
N GLU A 28 -1.48 -1.62 5.14
CA GLU A 28 -0.28 -0.87 4.74
C GLU A 28 0.75 -1.75 4.03
N LYS A 29 0.82 -3.04 4.36
CA LYS A 29 1.68 -4.02 3.67
C LYS A 29 1.25 -4.21 2.23
N ILE A 30 -0.05 -4.33 1.98
CA ILE A 30 -0.60 -4.41 0.62
C ILE A 30 -0.33 -3.09 -0.12
N LEU A 31 -0.62 -1.96 0.54
CA LEU A 31 -0.47 -0.63 -0.05
C LEU A 31 0.98 -0.29 -0.47
N ARG A 32 1.96 -0.68 0.34
CA ARG A 32 3.39 -0.44 0.09
C ARG A 32 4.03 -1.55 -0.73
N ALA A 33 3.27 -2.59 -1.10
CA ALA A 33 3.80 -3.66 -1.92
C ALA A 33 4.21 -3.12 -3.29
N LYS A 34 5.16 -3.82 -3.91
CA LYS A 34 5.54 -3.53 -5.28
C LYS A 34 4.45 -4.04 -6.22
N HIS A 35 3.78 -3.12 -6.89
CA HIS A 35 2.67 -3.43 -7.78
C HIS A 35 3.10 -3.45 -9.25
N THR A 36 2.51 -4.37 -10.00
CA THR A 36 2.67 -4.52 -11.45
C THR A 36 1.69 -3.61 -12.18
N CYS A 37 2.19 -2.83 -13.14
CA CYS A 37 1.35 -1.97 -13.96
C CYS A 37 0.53 -2.78 -14.97
N PRO A 38 -0.79 -2.54 -15.14
CA PRO A 38 -1.60 -3.25 -16.13
C PRO A 38 -1.21 -2.91 -17.57
N PHE A 39 -0.69 -1.72 -17.82
CA PHE A 39 -0.32 -1.26 -19.17
C PHE A 39 1.03 -1.80 -19.63
N CYS A 40 2.09 -1.52 -18.86
CA CYS A 40 3.46 -1.87 -19.26
C CYS A 40 3.97 -3.18 -18.66
N LYS A 41 3.18 -3.85 -17.80
CA LYS A 41 3.50 -5.11 -17.08
C LYS A 41 4.79 -5.06 -16.24
N LYS A 42 5.38 -3.88 -16.07
CA LYS A 42 6.57 -3.67 -15.26
C LYS A 42 6.16 -3.31 -13.83
N VAL A 43 6.98 -3.73 -12.88
CA VAL A 43 6.87 -3.30 -11.48
C VAL A 43 7.37 -1.87 -11.36
N GLY A 44 6.57 -0.99 -10.75
CA GLY A 44 6.91 0.43 -10.59
C GLY A 44 5.73 1.36 -10.37
N VAL A 45 4.57 0.82 -9.99
CA VAL A 45 3.38 1.63 -9.69
C VAL A 45 3.49 2.19 -8.28
N LYS A 46 3.19 3.47 -8.13
CA LYS A 46 3.06 4.19 -6.86
C LYS A 46 1.65 4.75 -6.74
N ARG A 47 1.14 4.84 -5.51
CA ARG A 47 -0.15 5.50 -5.23
C ARG A 47 0.07 7.02 -5.18
N LEU A 48 -0.77 7.78 -5.87
CA LEU A 48 -0.82 9.24 -5.75
C LEU A 48 -1.87 9.69 -4.74
N SER A 49 -3.09 9.15 -4.85
CA SER A 49 -4.20 9.46 -3.95
C SER A 49 -5.07 8.22 -3.73
N VAL A 50 -6.17 8.33 -2.98
CA VAL A 50 -7.12 7.23 -2.80
C VAL A 50 -7.68 6.83 -4.17
N GLY A 51 -7.43 5.58 -4.59
CA GLY A 51 -7.94 5.05 -5.85
C GLY A 51 -7.20 5.52 -7.11
N ILE A 52 -6.22 6.43 -7.02
CA ILE A 52 -5.42 6.87 -8.17
C ILE A 52 -3.99 6.34 -8.05
N TRP A 53 -3.59 5.60 -9.07
CA TRP A 53 -2.28 4.95 -9.19
C TRP A 53 -1.52 5.50 -10.39
N TYR A 54 -0.21 5.61 -10.24
CA TYR A 54 0.69 6.14 -11.26
C TYR A 54 1.87 5.21 -11.47
N CYS A 55 2.17 4.90 -12.73
CA CYS A 55 3.34 4.11 -13.08
C CYS A 55 4.48 5.03 -13.54
N ASN A 56 5.59 5.00 -12.80
CA ASN A 56 6.79 5.79 -13.16
C ASN A 56 7.49 5.33 -14.46
N LYS A 57 7.12 4.18 -15.04
CA LYS A 57 7.80 3.62 -16.21
C LYS A 57 7.13 3.94 -17.54
N CYS A 58 5.82 4.16 -17.53
CA CYS A 58 5.02 4.45 -18.72
C CYS A 58 4.18 5.71 -18.55
N ASP A 59 4.42 6.46 -17.47
CA ASP A 59 3.74 7.71 -17.09
C ASP A 59 2.22 7.67 -17.05
N SER A 60 1.63 6.48 -17.02
CA SER A 60 0.19 6.31 -16.99
C SER A 60 -0.37 6.50 -15.58
N LYS A 61 -1.42 7.32 -15.50
CA LYS A 61 -2.28 7.47 -14.31
C LYS A 61 -3.55 6.68 -14.56
N TYR A 62 -3.98 5.90 -13.59
CA TYR A 62 -5.19 5.09 -13.73
C TYR A 62 -5.94 4.95 -12.41
N ALA A 63 -7.24 4.68 -12.53
CA ALA A 63 -8.11 4.39 -11.40
C ALA A 63 -7.98 2.91 -11.00
N GLY A 64 -7.89 2.66 -9.70
CA GLY A 64 -7.84 1.31 -9.12
C GLY A 64 -8.50 1.30 -7.74
N GLN A 65 -8.32 0.21 -7.00
CA GLN A 65 -8.87 0.13 -5.64
C GLN A 65 -8.13 1.07 -4.67
N ALA A 66 -8.75 1.35 -3.53
CA ALA A 66 -8.22 2.29 -2.53
C ALA A 66 -6.87 1.86 -1.94
N TYR A 67 -6.69 0.56 -1.70
CA TYR A 67 -5.48 0.00 -1.07
C TYR A 67 -4.73 -1.02 -1.93
N ASN A 68 -5.32 -1.42 -3.06
CA ASN A 68 -4.74 -2.34 -4.02
C ASN A 68 -4.71 -1.67 -5.40
N SER A 69 -3.62 -1.81 -6.14
CA SER A 69 -3.46 -1.24 -7.47
C SER A 69 -4.23 -1.99 -8.57
N ASN A 70 -5.02 -3.01 -8.20
CA ASN A 70 -5.76 -3.80 -9.16
C ASN A 70 -6.86 -2.95 -9.82
N VAL A 71 -6.95 -3.06 -11.15
CA VAL A 71 -8.00 -2.44 -11.97
C VAL A 71 -9.10 -3.50 -12.10
N LYS A 72 -10.35 -3.13 -11.79
CA LYS A 72 -11.50 -3.99 -12.05
C LYS A 72 -11.96 -3.83 -13.50
#